data_AF-A0A084SE50-F1
#
_entry.id   AF-A0A084SE50-F1
#
_cell.length_a   1.000
_cell.length_b   1.000
_cell.length_c   1.000
_cell.angle_alpha   90.00
_cell.angle_beta   90.00
_cell.angle_gamma   90.00
#
_symmetry.space_group_name_H-M   'P 1'
#
loop_
_entity.id
_entity.type
_entity.pdbx_description
1 polymer ?
#
loop_
_entity_poly.entity_id
_entity_poly.type
_entity_poly.pdbx_seq_one_letter_code
_entity_poly.pdbx_strand_id
1 'polypeptide(L)'
;MSGQAGAQLDSEYYGLFIGSGINVAYAIPPGDDGTAIGRYFREKSAPYERWLERARPALDEFFARLAAEQRIPLVPFSQRAEEIHGVIIEDLDSSVLDIGAEQHFRRYHRGQPCAVSLNGAGRLPDFQTLELRFLVSTRVRRSALEPVLQGVANILIQVRSGL
;
A
#
# COMPACT_ATOMS: atom_id res chain seq x y z
N MET A 1 12.40 5.98 19.90
CA MET A 1 11.95 5.83 18.49
C MET A 1 11.33 4.45 18.33
N SER A 2 10.37 4.29 17.43
CA SER A 2 9.77 2.99 17.08
C SER A 2 9.84 2.77 15.58
N GLY A 3 10.03 1.53 15.16
CA GLY A 3 10.06 1.17 13.74
C GLY A 3 9.73 -0.29 13.53
N GLN A 4 9.37 -0.62 12.30
CA GLN A 4 9.09 -1.96 11.83
C GLN A 4 10.16 -2.35 10.81
N ALA A 5 10.65 -3.59 10.87
CA ALA A 5 11.47 -4.13 9.80
C ALA A 5 10.58 -4.42 8.59
N GLY A 6 10.97 -3.92 7.42
CA GLY A 6 10.16 -4.00 6.21
C GLY A 6 10.84 -3.32 5.04
N ALA A 7 10.23 -3.44 3.87
CA ALA A 7 10.74 -2.86 2.64
C ALA A 7 9.62 -2.15 1.90
N GLN A 8 10.00 -1.11 1.16
CA GLN A 8 9.12 -0.38 0.27
C GLN A 8 9.57 -0.57 -1.18
N LEU A 9 8.60 -0.65 -2.07
CA LEU A 9 8.78 -0.67 -3.52
C LEU A 9 7.85 0.38 -4.13
N ASP A 10 8.43 1.32 -4.85
CA ASP A 10 7.70 2.27 -5.69
C ASP A 10 7.89 1.87 -7.16
N SER A 11 6.79 1.81 -7.90
CA SER A 11 6.72 1.48 -9.31
C SER A 11 5.97 2.57 -10.09
N GLU A 12 5.72 2.32 -11.38
CA GLU A 12 4.99 3.24 -12.26
C GLU A 12 3.56 3.51 -11.75
N TYR A 13 2.87 2.50 -11.22
CA TYR A 13 1.44 2.62 -10.85
C TYR A 13 1.14 2.51 -9.35
N TYR A 14 2.11 2.09 -8.54
CA TYR A 14 1.87 1.79 -7.14
C TYR A 14 3.10 2.02 -6.26
N GLY A 15 2.85 2.30 -4.98
CA GLY A 15 3.79 2.16 -3.88
C GLY A 15 3.32 1.03 -2.98
N LEU A 16 4.25 0.18 -2.52
CA LEU A 16 3.96 -1.01 -1.74
C LEU A 16 4.92 -1.10 -0.58
N PHE A 17 4.40 -1.28 0.63
CA PHE A 17 5.19 -1.64 1.80
C PHE A 17 4.80 -3.02 2.30
N ILE A 18 5.81 -3.83 2.60
CA ILE A 18 5.64 -5.07 3.35
C ILE A 18 6.57 -5.04 4.56
N GLY A 19 6.15 -5.65 5.66
CA GLY A 19 7.06 -5.77 6.80
C GLY A 19 6.62 -6.81 7.82
N SER A 20 7.34 -6.84 8.93
CA SER A 20 7.22 -7.88 9.95
C SER A 20 5.91 -7.91 10.72
N GLY A 21 5.09 -6.86 10.69
CA GLY A 21 3.94 -6.70 11.58
C GLY A 21 4.31 -6.40 13.03
N ILE A 22 5.60 -6.29 13.34
CA ILE A 22 6.12 -6.10 14.69
C ILE A 22 6.80 -4.73 14.78
N ASN A 23 6.25 -3.87 15.63
CA ASN A 23 6.86 -2.60 15.99
C ASN A 23 7.87 -2.82 17.13
N VAL A 24 9.11 -2.39 16.91
CA VAL A 24 10.17 -2.42 17.90
C VAL A 24 10.40 -1.00 18.41
N ALA A 25 10.21 -0.79 19.71
CA ALA A 25 10.57 0.44 20.40
C ALA A 25 11.98 0.32 20.97
N TYR A 26 12.80 1.36 20.80
CA TYR A 26 14.15 1.41 21.33
C TYR A 26 14.47 2.78 21.94
N ALA A 27 15.38 2.74 22.92
CA ALA A 27 16.00 3.91 23.53
C ALA A 27 17.49 3.91 23.18
N ILE A 28 17.99 5.06 22.71
CA ILE A 28 19.42 5.24 22.42
C ILE A 28 20.11 5.63 23.73
N PRO A 29 21.11 4.87 24.19
CA PRO A 29 21.88 5.24 25.39
C PRO A 29 22.59 6.60 25.21
N PRO A 30 22.83 7.37 26.29
CA PRO A 30 23.63 8.58 26.22
C PRO A 30 25.03 8.29 25.64
N GLY A 31 25.42 9.03 24.60
CA GLY A 31 26.72 8.86 23.92
C GLY A 31 26.74 7.84 22.77
N ASP A 32 25.63 7.17 22.49
CA ASP A 32 25.44 6.34 21.29
C ASP A 32 24.83 7.19 20.15
N ASP A 33 25.31 6.99 18.93
CA ASP A 33 24.87 7.72 17.73
C ASP A 33 23.68 7.05 17.01
N GLY A 34 23.23 5.89 17.51
CA GLY A 34 22.11 5.13 16.95
C GLY A 34 22.49 4.24 15.76
N THR A 35 23.77 4.15 15.39
CA THR A 35 24.22 3.32 14.25
C THR A 35 23.91 1.84 14.43
N ALA A 36 23.94 1.32 15.65
CA ALA A 36 23.58 -0.07 15.96
C ALA A 36 22.12 -0.38 15.58
N ILE A 37 21.22 0.57 15.82
CA ILE A 37 19.80 0.42 15.46
C ILE A 37 19.61 0.50 13.95
N GLY A 38 20.29 1.43 13.28
CA GLY A 38 20.28 1.51 11.82
C GLY A 38 20.78 0.21 11.17
N ARG A 39 21.82 -0.41 11.73
CA ARG A 39 22.33 -1.73 11.29
C ARG A 39 21.30 -2.83 11.50
N TYR A 40 20.69 -2.90 12.68
CA TYR A 40 19.64 -3.88 12.98
C TYR A 40 18.50 -3.82 11.97
N PHE A 41 17.90 -2.63 11.74
CA PHE A 41 16.77 -2.52 10.82
C PHE A 41 17.18 -2.81 9.38
N ARG A 42 18.39 -2.44 8.95
CA ARG A 42 18.90 -2.81 7.62
C ARG A 42 18.99 -4.33 7.45
N GLU A 43 19.60 -5.02 8.42
CA GLU A 43 19.73 -6.48 8.39
C GLU A 43 18.38 -7.19 8.41
N LYS A 44 17.43 -6.70 9.22
CA LYS A 44 16.10 -7.29 9.33
C LYS A 44 15.16 -6.93 8.18
N SER A 45 15.43 -5.86 7.44
CA SER A 45 14.65 -5.44 6.28
C SER A 45 15.10 -6.13 4.98
N ALA A 46 16.38 -6.52 4.88
CA ALA A 46 16.94 -7.17 3.69
C ALA A 46 16.15 -8.39 3.14
N PRO A 47 15.54 -9.28 3.97
CA PRO A 47 14.68 -10.34 3.44
C PRO A 47 13.43 -9.83 2.73
N TYR A 48 12.84 -8.72 3.20
CA TYR A 48 11.67 -8.08 2.58
C TYR A 48 12.05 -7.38 1.28
N GLU A 49 13.21 -6.73 1.24
CA GLU A 49 13.76 -6.12 0.02
C GLU A 49 13.88 -7.17 -1.10
N ARG A 50 14.57 -8.29 -0.81
CA ARG A 50 14.70 -9.40 -1.77
C ARG A 50 13.37 -10.04 -2.15
N TRP A 51 12.40 -10.04 -1.25
CA TRP A 51 11.07 -10.53 -1.55
C TRP A 51 10.36 -9.61 -2.55
N LEU A 52 10.37 -8.30 -2.31
CA LEU A 52 9.80 -7.31 -3.24
C LEU A 52 10.52 -7.29 -4.59
N GLU A 53 11.85 -7.39 -4.61
CA GLU A 53 12.62 -7.47 -5.85
C GLU A 53 12.19 -8.65 -6.72
N ARG A 54 11.99 -9.83 -6.11
CA ARG A 54 11.50 -11.02 -6.83
C ARG A 54 10.04 -10.89 -7.26
N ALA A 55 9.21 -10.21 -6.48
CA ALA A 55 7.79 -10.03 -6.78
C ALA A 55 7.52 -8.93 -7.82
N ARG A 56 8.45 -7.98 -7.95
CA ARG A 56 8.29 -6.78 -8.78
C ARG A 56 7.82 -7.07 -10.22
N PRO A 57 8.40 -8.00 -10.99
CA PRO A 57 7.95 -8.22 -12.37
C PRO A 57 6.47 -8.61 -12.47
N ALA A 58 6.01 -9.50 -11.59
CA ALA A 58 4.61 -9.95 -11.56
C ALA A 58 3.65 -8.87 -11.05
N LEU A 59 4.09 -8.04 -10.09
CA LEU A 59 3.33 -6.89 -9.62
C LEU A 59 3.20 -5.81 -10.71
N ASP A 60 4.30 -5.50 -11.41
CA ASP A 60 4.32 -4.53 -12.51
C ASP A 60 3.38 -4.98 -13.64
N GLU A 61 3.42 -6.26 -14.03
CA GLU A 61 2.50 -6.83 -15.01
C GLU A 61 1.04 -6.76 -14.53
N PHE A 62 0.79 -7.08 -13.26
CA PHE A 62 -0.55 -7.03 -12.67
C PHE A 62 -1.16 -5.63 -12.74
N PHE A 63 -0.40 -4.59 -12.37
CA PHE A 63 -0.86 -3.21 -12.42
C PHE A 63 -0.97 -2.67 -13.85
N ALA A 64 -0.06 -3.03 -14.74
CA ALA A 64 -0.15 -2.68 -16.15
C ALA A 64 -1.44 -3.25 -16.78
N ARG A 65 -1.81 -4.49 -16.45
CA ARG A 65 -3.07 -5.09 -16.88
C ARG A 65 -4.29 -4.38 -16.30
N LEU A 66 -4.27 -4.05 -15.01
CA LEU A 66 -5.37 -3.29 -14.38
C LEU A 66 -5.59 -1.94 -15.06
N ALA A 67 -4.51 -1.24 -15.43
CA ALA A 67 -4.56 0.02 -16.16
C ALA A 67 -5.11 -0.18 -17.59
N ALA A 68 -4.62 -1.19 -18.31
CA ALA A 68 -5.06 -1.48 -19.69
C ALA A 68 -6.53 -1.90 -19.77
N GLU A 69 -7.01 -2.70 -18.81
CA GLU A 69 -8.39 -3.18 -18.75
C GLU A 69 -9.37 -2.13 -18.19
N GLN A 70 -8.86 -0.98 -17.72
CA GLN A 70 -9.65 0.10 -17.10
C GLN A 70 -10.57 -0.36 -15.96
N ARG A 71 -10.23 -1.48 -15.28
CA ARG A 71 -10.99 -2.00 -14.13
C ARG A 71 -11.00 -1.02 -12.96
N ILE A 72 -9.92 -0.26 -12.83
CA ILE A 72 -9.79 0.88 -11.95
C ILE A 72 -9.17 2.04 -12.73
N PRO A 73 -9.57 3.29 -12.46
CA PRO A 73 -9.13 4.48 -13.19
C PRO A 73 -7.72 4.90 -12.76
N LEU A 74 -6.75 3.97 -12.83
CA LEU A 74 -5.35 4.15 -12.43
C LEU A 74 -4.69 5.29 -13.20
N VAL A 75 -3.79 6.00 -12.51
CA VAL A 75 -2.85 6.93 -13.14
C VAL A 75 -1.44 6.66 -12.64
N PRO A 76 -0.39 7.09 -13.37
CA PRO A 76 0.99 6.96 -12.93
C PRO A 76 1.23 7.54 -11.53
N PHE A 77 1.90 6.77 -10.68
CA PHE A 77 2.23 7.06 -9.29
C PHE A 77 3.14 8.29 -9.11
N SER A 78 3.85 8.68 -10.17
CA SER A 78 4.65 9.90 -10.21
C SER A 78 3.83 11.19 -10.31
N GLN A 79 2.53 11.10 -10.61
CA GLN A 79 1.67 12.28 -10.67
C GLN A 79 1.42 12.85 -9.27
N ARG A 80 1.31 14.19 -9.21
CA ARG A 80 0.84 14.84 -8.00
C ARG A 80 -0.59 14.37 -7.70
N ALA A 81 -0.82 13.95 -6.46
CA ALA A 81 -2.12 13.51 -6.01
C ALA A 81 -2.56 14.20 -4.72
N GLU A 82 -3.87 14.22 -4.53
CA GLU A 82 -4.54 14.65 -3.32
C GLU A 82 -4.76 13.46 -2.39
N GLU A 83 -4.45 13.65 -1.10
CA GLU A 83 -4.82 12.72 -0.03
C GLU A 83 -6.10 13.24 0.62
N ILE A 84 -7.25 12.72 0.19
CA ILE A 84 -8.56 13.23 0.61
C ILE A 84 -9.43 12.09 1.13
N HIS A 85 -10.13 12.34 2.24
CA HIS A 85 -11.15 11.42 2.73
C HIS A 85 -12.37 11.38 1.79
N GLY A 86 -12.86 10.17 1.49
CA GLY A 86 -14.00 9.94 0.59
C GLY A 86 -13.67 9.60 -0.86
N VAL A 87 -12.39 9.36 -1.18
CA VAL A 87 -11.96 8.83 -2.50
C VAL A 87 -12.54 7.45 -2.76
N ILE A 88 -12.65 6.61 -1.72
CA ILE A 88 -13.28 5.30 -1.79
C ILE A 88 -14.77 5.45 -1.52
N ILE A 89 -15.59 4.84 -2.36
CA ILE A 89 -17.05 4.76 -2.24
C ILE A 89 -17.37 3.40 -1.62
N GLU A 90 -17.91 3.38 -0.40
CA GLU A 90 -18.37 2.14 0.23
C GLU A 90 -19.58 1.57 -0.52
N ASP A 91 -19.67 0.24 -0.64
CA ASP A 91 -20.79 -0.44 -1.31
C ASP A 91 -22.02 -0.60 -0.40
N LEU A 92 -22.13 0.21 0.67
CA LEU A 92 -23.23 0.13 1.62
C LEU A 92 -24.55 0.55 0.99
N ASP A 93 -25.62 -0.01 1.54
CA ASP A 93 -26.99 0.32 1.15
C ASP A 93 -27.24 1.82 1.36
N SER A 94 -27.91 2.45 0.40
CA SER A 94 -28.12 3.90 0.32
C SER A 94 -28.82 4.55 1.53
N SER A 95 -29.30 3.75 2.48
CA SER A 95 -29.88 4.17 3.76
C SER A 95 -28.84 4.43 4.86
N VAL A 96 -27.58 3.99 4.68
CA VAL A 96 -26.42 4.25 5.54
C VAL A 96 -25.34 4.94 4.71
N LEU A 97 -25.73 5.99 3.99
CA LEU A 97 -24.78 6.80 3.24
C LEU A 97 -23.72 7.36 4.21
N ASP A 98 -22.45 7.14 3.89
CA ASP A 98 -21.32 7.89 4.45
C ASP A 98 -21.34 9.32 3.89
N ILE A 99 -22.41 10.06 4.25
CA ILE A 99 -22.69 11.43 3.83
C ILE A 99 -21.48 12.33 4.15
N GLY A 100 -20.78 12.05 5.26
CA GLY A 100 -19.58 12.76 5.67
C GLY A 100 -18.44 12.63 4.67
N ALA A 101 -18.12 11.41 4.23
CA ALA A 101 -17.05 11.19 3.27
C ALA A 101 -17.34 11.81 1.89
N GLU A 102 -18.58 11.69 1.40
CA GLU A 102 -18.95 12.28 0.11
C GLU A 102 -18.94 13.82 0.15
N GLN A 103 -19.50 14.43 1.20
CA GLN A 103 -19.47 15.88 1.37
C GLN A 103 -18.04 16.40 1.52
N HIS A 104 -17.20 15.69 2.26
CA HIS A 104 -15.79 16.02 2.40
C HIS A 104 -15.08 16.00 1.04
N PHE A 105 -15.24 14.92 0.27
CA PHE A 105 -14.64 14.82 -1.07
C PHE A 105 -15.09 15.98 -1.98
N ARG A 106 -16.40 16.25 -2.06
CA ARG A 106 -16.94 17.34 -2.89
C ARG A 106 -16.42 18.72 -2.49
N ARG A 107 -16.19 18.94 -1.19
CA ARG A 107 -15.74 20.24 -0.68
C ARG A 107 -14.24 20.50 -0.94
N TYR A 108 -13.42 19.44 -0.88
CA TYR A 108 -11.97 19.59 -0.84
C TYR A 108 -11.24 19.11 -2.09
N HIS A 109 -11.86 18.27 -2.94
CA HIS A 109 -11.25 17.82 -4.19
C HIS A 109 -10.98 19.00 -5.14
N ARG A 110 -9.75 19.11 -5.67
CA ARG A 110 -9.34 20.19 -6.59
C ARG A 110 -9.04 19.71 -8.01
N GLY A 111 -9.60 18.57 -8.40
CA GLY A 111 -9.47 18.04 -9.76
C GLY A 111 -8.15 17.32 -10.04
N GLN A 112 -7.29 17.11 -9.03
CA GLN A 112 -6.11 16.28 -9.16
C GLN A 112 -6.45 14.79 -8.99
N PRO A 113 -5.57 13.88 -9.44
CA PRO A 113 -5.61 12.49 -9.04
C PRO A 113 -5.68 12.34 -7.52
N CYS A 114 -6.29 11.26 -7.08
CA CYS A 114 -6.48 10.96 -5.67
C CYS A 114 -5.64 9.75 -5.27
N ALA A 115 -5.03 9.83 -4.09
CA ALA A 115 -4.34 8.69 -3.51
C ALA A 115 -5.35 7.72 -2.87
N VAL A 116 -5.20 6.44 -3.20
CA VAL A 116 -5.89 5.34 -2.53
C VAL A 116 -4.84 4.59 -1.71
N SER A 117 -5.11 4.41 -0.42
CA SER A 117 -4.29 3.60 0.49
C SER A 117 -5.13 2.43 0.99
N LEU A 118 -4.61 1.21 0.85
CA LEU A 118 -5.23 -0.02 1.28
C LEU A 118 -4.32 -0.72 2.28
N ASN A 119 -4.91 -1.11 3.41
CA ASN A 119 -4.25 -1.94 4.41
C ASN A 119 -4.66 -3.40 4.18
N GLY A 120 -3.67 -4.25 3.92
CA GLY A 120 -3.81 -5.69 3.74
C GLY A 120 -3.56 -6.51 5.01
N ALA A 121 -3.88 -5.97 6.19
CA ALA A 121 -3.75 -6.67 7.46
C ALA A 121 -4.37 -8.08 7.37
N GLY A 122 -3.61 -9.08 7.79
CA GLY A 122 -4.03 -10.48 7.77
C GLY A 122 -4.02 -11.15 6.39
N ARG A 123 -3.62 -10.45 5.32
CA ARG A 123 -3.49 -11.03 3.97
C ARG A 123 -2.17 -11.76 3.76
N LEU A 124 -1.14 -11.40 4.50
CA LEU A 124 0.16 -12.06 4.44
C LEU A 124 0.35 -13.01 5.64
N PRO A 125 1.14 -14.09 5.49
CA PRO A 125 1.40 -15.03 6.59
C PRO A 125 2.17 -14.36 7.74
N ASP A 126 2.16 -14.99 8.91
CA ASP A 126 2.94 -14.59 10.10
C ASP A 126 2.69 -13.15 10.55
N PHE A 127 1.45 -12.67 10.39
CA PHE A 127 1.02 -11.32 10.76
C PHE A 127 1.78 -10.20 10.03
N GLN A 128 2.39 -10.50 8.89
CA GLN A 128 3.12 -9.52 8.10
C GLN A 128 2.19 -8.39 7.63
N THR A 129 2.72 -7.16 7.66
CA THR A 129 2.01 -5.98 7.18
C THR A 129 2.07 -5.91 5.66
N LEU A 130 0.97 -5.47 5.06
CA LEU A 130 0.86 -5.11 3.66
C LEU A 130 0.18 -3.74 3.59
N GLU A 131 0.87 -2.74 3.05
CA GLU A 131 0.28 -1.44 2.74
C GLU A 131 0.48 -1.17 1.26
N LEU A 132 -0.64 -0.97 0.56
CA LEU A 132 -0.65 -0.68 -0.86
C LEU A 132 -1.17 0.73 -1.08
N ARG A 133 -0.46 1.51 -1.90
CA ARG A 133 -0.84 2.84 -2.33
C ARG A 133 -0.84 2.91 -3.84
N PHE A 134 -1.85 3.52 -4.44
CA PHE A 134 -1.88 3.82 -5.88
C PHE A 134 -2.73 5.06 -6.13
N LEU A 135 -2.65 5.60 -7.34
CA LEU A 135 -3.36 6.83 -7.70
C LEU A 135 -4.50 6.53 -8.67
N VAL A 136 -5.61 7.25 -8.48
CA VAL A 136 -6.81 7.14 -9.32
C VAL A 136 -7.25 8.51 -9.81
N SER A 137 -7.71 8.59 -11.05
CA SER A 137 -8.22 9.84 -11.63
C SER A 137 -9.63 10.20 -11.13
N THR A 138 -10.38 9.22 -10.63
CA THR A 138 -11.73 9.41 -10.09
C THR A 138 -11.96 8.52 -8.87
N ARG A 139 -13.04 8.80 -8.13
CA ARG A 139 -13.46 7.98 -6.98
C ARG A 139 -13.69 6.53 -7.40
N VAL A 140 -13.38 5.60 -6.51
CA VAL A 140 -13.44 4.15 -6.78
C VAL A 140 -14.31 3.44 -5.77
N ARG A 141 -15.07 2.42 -6.21
CA ARG A 141 -15.87 1.60 -5.30
C ARG A 141 -15.00 0.63 -4.51
N ARG A 142 -15.32 0.42 -3.23
CA ARG A 142 -14.66 -0.53 -2.32
C ARG A 142 -14.59 -1.94 -2.95
N SER A 143 -15.67 -2.40 -3.56
CA SER A 143 -15.78 -3.69 -4.26
C SER A 143 -14.77 -3.87 -5.39
N ALA A 144 -14.35 -2.78 -6.05
CA ALA A 144 -13.33 -2.84 -7.09
C ALA A 144 -11.90 -2.95 -6.52
N LEU A 145 -11.70 -2.61 -5.25
CA LEU A 145 -10.39 -2.58 -4.59
C LEU A 145 -10.01 -3.91 -3.96
N GLU A 146 -10.99 -4.69 -3.53
CA GLU A 146 -10.77 -6.00 -2.90
C GLU A 146 -10.03 -6.98 -3.84
N PRO A 147 -10.41 -7.14 -5.12
CA PRO A 147 -9.65 -7.97 -6.06
C PRO A 147 -8.21 -7.48 -6.29
N VAL A 148 -7.98 -6.17 -6.21
CA VAL A 148 -6.64 -5.58 -6.36
C VAL A 148 -5.75 -5.99 -5.19
N LEU A 149 -6.25 -5.78 -3.97
CA LEU A 149 -5.53 -6.14 -2.74
C LEU A 149 -5.28 -7.65 -2.66
N GLN A 150 -6.26 -8.48 -3.01
CA GLN A 150 -6.10 -9.93 -3.06
C GLN A 150 -5.10 -10.37 -4.13
N GLY A 151 -5.13 -9.75 -5.32
CA GLY A 151 -4.17 -10.04 -6.39
C GLY A 151 -2.73 -9.76 -5.97
N VAL A 152 -2.48 -8.61 -5.33
CA VAL A 152 -1.17 -8.26 -4.77
C VAL A 152 -0.74 -9.26 -3.70
N ALA A 153 -1.62 -9.60 -2.76
CA ALA A 153 -1.32 -10.58 -1.71
C ALA A 153 -0.97 -11.96 -2.30
N ASN A 154 -1.71 -12.43 -3.30
CA ASN A 154 -1.45 -13.71 -3.98
C ASN A 154 -0.06 -13.74 -4.62
N ILE A 155 0.31 -12.68 -5.35
CA ILE A 155 1.64 -12.56 -5.98
C ILE A 155 2.73 -12.62 -4.91
N LEU A 156 2.57 -11.87 -3.83
CA LEU A 156 3.52 -11.86 -2.71
C LEU A 156 3.66 -13.25 -2.08
N ILE A 157 2.56 -13.94 -1.79
CA ILE A 157 2.55 -15.29 -1.19
C ILE A 157 3.22 -16.32 -2.11
N GLN A 158 2.90 -16.28 -3.41
CA GLN A 158 3.47 -17.19 -4.39
C GLN A 158 5.00 -17.06 -4.44
N VAL A 159 5.49 -15.84 -4.61
CA VAL A 159 6.93 -15.54 -4.69
C VAL A 159 7.66 -15.89 -3.40
N ARG A 160 7.01 -15.72 -2.24
CA ARG A 160 7.58 -16.12 -0.94
C ARG A 160 7.76 -17.63 -0.85
N SER A 161 6.82 -18.39 -1.40
CA SER A 161 6.81 -19.86 -1.36
C SER A 161 7.78 -20.50 -2.37
N GLY A 162 8.37 -19.73 -3.28
CA GLY A 162 9.28 -20.24 -4.32
C GLY A 162 8.58 -21.04 -5.41
N LEU A 163 7.26 -20.88 -5.54
CA LEU A 163 6.41 -21.34 -6.65
C LEU A 163 6.20 -20.18 -7.64
#